data_AF-A0A7V8VZH4-F1
#
_entry.id   AF-A0A7V8VZH4-F1
#
_cell.length_a   1.000
_cell.length_b   1.000
_cell.length_c   1.000
_cell.angle_alpha   90.00
_cell.angle_beta   90.00
_cell.angle_gamma   90.00
#
_symmetry.space_group_name_H-M   'P 1'
#
loop_
_entity.id
_entity.type
_entity.pdbx_description
1 polymer ?
#
loop_
_entity_poly.entity_id
_entity_poly.type
_entity_poly.pdbx_seq_one_letter_code
_entity_poly.pdbx_strand_id
1 'polypeptide(L)'
;MKQGSAFQKTLMALSVVIFALFTMSFRYTPKVTTQTTTICIDTVPKVNIDIHMDKNDFDKITASVEKAMEMVSIKLKEIDWNKINAEITSAINKIDFNKINRDIDISLKNIDWDKIQNNIDKSLNEIDTKKLRIEIDRTMKDVRKNLNSAQLKKELDEARKLNNEELRREIERSKKDIEKAKEEIEKSKIEMKKELEKAKAEAKSST
;
A
#
# COMPACT_ATOMS: atom_id res chain seq x y z
N MET A 1 -4.76 -29.16 17.96
CA MET A 1 -4.24 -27.84 18.39
C MET A 1 -2.81 -27.63 17.86
N LYS A 2 -2.64 -27.28 16.58
CA LYS A 2 -1.31 -27.00 15.97
C LYS A 2 -1.30 -25.82 14.98
N GLN A 3 -2.43 -25.14 14.75
CA GLN A 3 -2.50 -24.04 13.78
C GLN A 3 -2.09 -22.66 14.32
N GLY A 4 -2.11 -22.46 15.65
CA GLY A 4 -1.74 -21.17 16.26
C GLY A 4 -0.26 -20.81 16.09
N SER A 5 0.65 -21.79 16.12
CA SER A 5 2.09 -21.49 16.08
C SER A 5 2.59 -21.11 14.69
N ALA A 6 1.92 -21.55 13.62
CA ALA A 6 2.32 -21.22 12.25
C ALA A 6 1.93 -19.77 11.92
N PHE A 7 0.72 -19.37 12.30
CA PHE A 7 0.22 -18.01 12.11
C PHE A 7 1.03 -16.98 12.91
N GLN A 8 1.41 -17.31 14.14
CA GLN A 8 2.28 -16.45 14.95
C GLN A 8 3.67 -16.27 14.33
N LYS A 9 4.25 -17.33 13.77
CA LYS A 9 5.55 -17.26 13.10
C LYS A 9 5.51 -16.43 11.82
N THR A 10 4.43 -16.55 11.03
CA THR A 10 4.25 -15.73 9.81
C THR A 10 4.02 -14.25 10.15
N LEU A 11 3.26 -13.97 11.21
CA LEU A 11 3.03 -12.59 11.66
C LEU A 11 4.31 -11.93 12.18
N MET A 12 5.11 -12.68 12.94
CA MET A 12 6.39 -12.21 13.47
C MET A 12 7.43 -12.01 12.35
N ALA A 13 7.44 -12.87 11.33
CA ALA A 13 8.29 -12.69 10.16
C ALA A 13 7.90 -11.42 9.36
N LEU A 14 6.59 -11.17 9.19
CA LEU A 14 6.11 -9.99 8.49
C LEU A 14 6.48 -8.69 9.22
N SER A 15 6.39 -8.66 10.55
CA SER A 15 6.73 -7.46 11.33
C SER A 15 8.23 -7.12 11.27
N VAL A 16 9.10 -8.13 11.21
CA VAL A 16 10.55 -7.93 11.09
C VAL A 16 10.90 -7.32 9.72
N VAL A 17 10.24 -7.77 8.65
CA VAL A 17 10.44 -7.22 7.29
C VAL A 17 9.98 -5.76 7.22
N ILE A 18 8.82 -5.44 7.82
CA ILE A 18 8.30 -4.06 7.86
C ILE A 18 9.23 -3.14 8.66
N PHE A 19 9.75 -3.62 9.81
CA PHE A 19 10.68 -2.85 10.64
C PHE A 19 12.04 -2.62 9.93
N ALA A 20 12.52 -3.61 9.16
CA ALA A 20 13.75 -3.46 8.36
C ALA A 20 13.58 -2.42 7.24
N LEU A 21 12.43 -2.40 6.56
CA LEU A 21 12.12 -1.39 5.53
C LEU A 21 12.00 0.02 6.12
N PHE A 22 11.38 0.15 7.29
CA PHE A 22 11.24 1.44 7.98
C PHE A 22 12.60 1.98 8.43
N THR A 23 13.50 1.14 8.95
CA THR A 23 14.83 1.57 9.41
C THR A 23 15.82 1.88 8.27
N MET A 24 15.63 1.33 7.07
CA MET A 24 16.38 1.76 5.89
C MET A 24 15.93 3.12 5.37
N SER A 25 14.63 3.40 5.38
CA SER A 25 14.06 4.66 4.88
C SER A 25 14.39 5.89 5.74
N PHE A 26 14.76 5.70 7.02
CA PHE A 26 15.09 6.78 7.97
C PHE A 26 16.56 6.80 8.39
N ARG A 27 17.49 6.31 7.56
CA ARG A 27 18.93 6.53 7.83
C ARG A 27 19.27 8.01 7.66
N TYR A 28 19.71 8.61 8.76
CA TYR A 28 20.20 9.99 8.85
C TYR A 28 21.31 10.22 7.81
N THR A 29 21.03 11.03 6.78
CA THR A 29 22.07 11.56 5.89
C THR A 29 22.91 12.57 6.68
N PRO A 30 24.21 12.36 6.89
CA PRO A 30 25.03 13.33 7.60
C PRO A 30 25.00 14.67 6.85
N LYS A 31 24.66 15.75 7.55
CA LYS A 31 24.71 17.11 7.01
C LYS A 31 26.17 17.46 6.73
N VAL A 32 26.52 17.63 5.46
CA VAL A 32 27.81 18.16 5.05
C VAL A 32 27.81 19.66 5.35
N THR A 33 28.58 20.07 6.35
CA THR A 33 28.84 21.47 6.69
C THR A 33 29.64 22.12 5.57
N THR A 34 29.04 23.07 4.86
CA THR A 34 29.73 23.96 3.93
C THR A 34 30.60 24.93 4.71
N GLN A 35 31.91 24.68 4.73
CA GLN A 35 32.92 25.70 4.99
C GLN A 35 33.68 26.02 3.70
N THR A 36 33.94 27.32 3.58
CA THR A 36 34.40 28.09 2.44
C THR A 36 35.78 27.69 1.91
N THR A 37 35.89 27.68 0.57
CA THR A 37 37.10 27.79 -0.27
C THR A 37 38.38 27.11 0.23
N THR A 38 38.60 25.88 -0.22
CA THR A 38 39.94 25.45 -0.60
C THR A 38 39.86 25.09 -2.07
N ILE A 39 40.79 25.62 -2.85
CA ILE A 39 40.91 25.38 -4.29
C ILE A 39 40.88 23.87 -4.50
N CYS A 40 39.80 23.35 -5.13
CA CYS A 40 39.71 21.95 -5.51
C CYS A 40 40.74 21.72 -6.60
N ILE A 41 41.96 21.36 -6.20
CA ILE A 41 42.86 20.64 -7.10
C ILE A 41 42.23 19.26 -7.21
N ASP A 42 41.53 19.08 -8.31
CA ASP A 42 40.99 17.82 -8.80
C ASP A 42 42.03 16.70 -8.65
N THR A 43 41.80 15.78 -7.70
CA THR A 43 42.60 14.55 -7.53
C THR A 43 42.01 13.38 -8.32
N VAL A 44 41.03 13.61 -9.18
CA VAL A 44 40.77 12.68 -10.27
C VAL A 44 41.80 13.06 -11.34
N PRO A 45 42.76 12.21 -11.70
CA PRO A 45 43.52 12.47 -12.91
C PRO A 45 42.47 12.69 -14.01
N LYS A 46 42.61 13.77 -14.81
CA LYS A 46 41.97 13.87 -16.12
C LYS A 46 42.56 12.78 -17.00
N VAL A 47 42.25 11.53 -16.69
CA VAL A 47 42.32 10.46 -17.64
C VAL A 47 41.24 10.85 -18.62
N ASN A 48 41.63 11.26 -19.82
CA ASN A 48 40.79 11.01 -20.97
C ASN A 48 40.57 9.50 -20.93
N ILE A 49 39.50 9.06 -20.26
CA ILE A 49 39.00 7.71 -20.43
C ILE A 49 38.45 7.77 -21.84
N ASP A 50 39.32 7.48 -22.79
CA ASP A 50 38.92 7.19 -24.14
C ASP A 50 38.16 5.87 -24.00
N ILE A 51 36.85 5.95 -23.76
CA ILE A 51 35.97 4.80 -23.71
C ILE A 51 35.86 4.35 -25.16
N HIS A 52 36.90 3.66 -25.63
CA HIS A 52 36.92 3.07 -26.94
C HIS A 52 36.06 1.80 -26.86
N MET A 53 34.75 1.99 -26.85
CA MET A 53 33.81 0.91 -27.04
C MET A 53 33.93 0.46 -28.49
N ASP A 54 34.44 -0.76 -28.68
CA ASP A 54 34.46 -1.40 -29.98
C ASP A 54 33.01 -1.55 -30.48
N LYS A 55 32.83 -1.46 -31.80
CA LYS A 55 31.51 -1.56 -32.45
C LYS A 55 30.78 -2.84 -32.05
N ASN A 56 31.53 -3.94 -31.87
CA ASN A 56 30.99 -5.21 -31.39
C ASN A 56 30.44 -5.17 -29.96
N ASP A 57 31.02 -4.37 -29.06
CA ASP A 57 30.54 -4.26 -27.68
C ASP A 57 29.33 -3.33 -27.59
N PHE A 58 29.28 -2.27 -28.41
CA PHE A 58 28.07 -1.46 -28.58
C PHE A 58 26.91 -2.27 -29.17
N ASP A 59 27.19 -3.09 -30.19
CA ASP A 59 26.19 -3.98 -30.80
C ASP A 59 25.67 -5.03 -29.81
N LYS A 60 26.54 -5.59 -28.94
CA LYS A 60 26.10 -6.48 -27.85
C LYS A 60 25.21 -5.77 -26.83
N ILE A 61 25.57 -4.56 -26.42
CA ILE A 61 24.80 -3.79 -25.44
C ILE A 61 23.44 -3.42 -26.02
N THR A 62 23.39 -2.89 -27.24
CA THR A 62 22.12 -2.56 -27.90
C THR A 62 21.24 -3.80 -28.12
N ALA A 63 21.81 -4.93 -28.54
CA ALA A 63 21.07 -6.18 -28.66
C ALA A 63 20.52 -6.69 -27.31
N SER A 64 21.28 -6.52 -26.22
CA SER A 64 20.81 -6.87 -24.88
C SER A 64 19.67 -5.97 -24.40
N VAL A 65 19.71 -4.67 -24.71
CA VAL A 65 18.66 -3.71 -24.39
C VAL A 65 17.40 -4.00 -25.21
N GLU A 66 17.53 -4.30 -26.50
CA GLU A 66 16.39 -4.71 -27.34
C GLU A 66 15.72 -5.98 -26.84
N LYS A 67 16.52 -6.99 -26.45
CA LYS A 67 16.01 -8.22 -25.85
C LYS A 67 15.31 -7.97 -24.52
N ALA A 68 15.82 -7.06 -23.69
CA ALA A 68 15.17 -6.65 -22.45
C ALA A 68 13.83 -5.93 -22.72
N MET A 69 13.79 -5.02 -23.70
CA MET A 69 12.55 -4.34 -24.11
C MET A 69 11.52 -5.30 -24.71
N GLU A 70 11.97 -6.30 -25.46
CA GLU A 70 11.10 -7.35 -26.00
C GLU A 70 10.53 -8.21 -24.88
N MET A 71 11.36 -8.64 -23.92
CA MET A 71 10.90 -9.38 -22.76
C MET A 71 9.91 -8.56 -21.91
N VAL A 72 10.16 -7.26 -21.70
CA VAL A 72 9.22 -6.35 -21.01
C VAL A 72 7.91 -6.23 -21.81
N SER A 73 7.98 -6.13 -23.13
CA SER A 73 6.80 -6.06 -24.00
C SER A 73 5.97 -7.34 -23.97
N ILE A 74 6.62 -8.51 -23.95
CA ILE A 74 5.97 -9.82 -23.83
C ILE A 74 5.25 -9.90 -22.48
N LYS A 75 5.95 -9.58 -21.38
CA LYS A 75 5.36 -9.59 -20.04
C LYS A 75 4.19 -8.60 -19.90
N LEU A 76 4.27 -7.42 -20.51
CA LEU A 76 3.17 -6.45 -20.49
C LEU A 76 1.97 -6.87 -21.33
N LYS A 77 2.19 -7.59 -22.45
CA LYS A 77 1.12 -8.17 -23.28
C LYS A 77 0.47 -9.37 -22.61
N GLU A 78 1.23 -10.14 -21.83
CA GLU A 78 0.71 -11.24 -21.01
C GLU A 78 -0.17 -10.75 -19.86
N ILE A 79 0.01 -9.50 -19.40
CA ILE A 79 -0.87 -8.89 -18.42
C ILE A 79 -2.20 -8.54 -19.09
N ASP A 80 -3.24 -9.32 -18.76
CA ASP A 80 -4.61 -9.04 -19.15
C ASP A 80 -5.22 -7.96 -18.23
N TRP A 81 -5.01 -6.71 -18.62
CA TRP A 81 -5.56 -5.54 -17.93
C TRP A 81 -7.09 -5.54 -17.85
N ASN A 82 -7.76 -6.13 -18.85
CA ASN A 82 -9.22 -6.24 -18.84
C ASN A 82 -9.68 -7.24 -17.79
N LYS A 83 -8.97 -8.35 -17.65
CA LYS A 83 -9.20 -9.33 -16.58
C LYS A 83 -8.94 -8.73 -15.20
N ILE A 84 -7.85 -7.98 -15.01
CA ILE A 84 -7.59 -7.28 -13.74
C ILE A 84 -8.74 -6.34 -13.39
N ASN A 85 -9.18 -5.52 -14.35
CA ASN A 85 -10.31 -4.61 -14.14
C ASN A 85 -11.63 -5.36 -13.84
N ALA A 86 -11.86 -6.47 -14.52
CA ALA A 86 -13.04 -7.32 -14.31
C ALA A 86 -13.01 -8.02 -12.94
N GLU A 87 -11.85 -8.52 -12.51
CA GLU A 87 -11.66 -9.16 -11.21
C GLU A 87 -11.84 -8.16 -10.06
N ILE A 88 -11.27 -6.96 -10.17
CA ILE A 88 -11.46 -5.88 -9.19
C ILE A 88 -12.95 -5.50 -9.12
N THR A 89 -13.60 -5.29 -10.26
CA THR A 89 -15.03 -4.94 -10.31
C THR A 89 -15.90 -6.06 -9.75
N SER A 90 -15.58 -7.32 -10.05
CA SER A 90 -16.27 -8.50 -9.51
C SER A 90 -16.08 -8.63 -8.00
N ALA A 91 -14.86 -8.44 -7.50
CA ALA A 91 -14.56 -8.50 -6.08
C ALA A 91 -15.35 -7.46 -5.28
N ILE A 92 -15.49 -6.24 -5.80
CA ILE A 92 -16.29 -5.17 -5.18
C ILE A 92 -17.77 -5.50 -5.22
N ASN A 93 -18.27 -5.97 -6.37
CA ASN A 93 -19.68 -6.35 -6.50
C ASN A 93 -20.05 -7.53 -5.60
N LYS A 94 -19.07 -8.38 -5.23
CA LYS A 94 -19.24 -9.46 -4.25
C LYS A 94 -19.30 -8.94 -2.80
N ILE A 95 -18.88 -7.71 -2.53
CA ILE A 95 -19.03 -7.10 -1.20
C ILE A 95 -20.48 -6.68 -1.03
N ASP A 96 -21.24 -7.48 -0.29
CA ASP A 96 -22.60 -7.13 0.12
C ASP A 96 -22.54 -6.20 1.33
N PHE A 97 -22.51 -4.89 1.04
CA PHE A 97 -22.55 -3.86 2.07
C PHE A 97 -23.86 -3.89 2.89
N ASN A 98 -24.97 -4.37 2.32
CA ASN A 98 -26.22 -4.52 3.07
C ASN A 98 -26.09 -5.66 4.09
N LYS A 99 -25.40 -6.75 3.74
CA LYS A 99 -25.07 -7.82 4.66
C LYS A 99 -24.16 -7.34 5.79
N ILE A 100 -23.10 -6.59 5.49
CA ILE A 100 -22.22 -6.01 6.52
C ILE A 100 -23.02 -5.13 7.49
N ASN A 101 -23.89 -4.28 6.96
CA ASN A 101 -24.74 -3.42 7.79
C ASN A 101 -25.67 -4.24 8.69
N ARG A 102 -26.30 -5.28 8.13
CA ARG A 102 -27.15 -6.20 8.89
C ARG A 102 -26.37 -6.94 9.97
N ASP A 103 -25.16 -7.42 9.66
CA ASP A 103 -24.31 -8.15 10.60
C ASP A 103 -23.88 -7.25 11.77
N ILE A 104 -23.57 -5.97 11.52
CA ILE A 104 -23.29 -4.98 12.57
C ILE A 104 -24.53 -4.73 13.43
N ASP A 105 -25.70 -4.54 12.81
CA ASP A 105 -26.95 -4.31 13.55
C ASP A 105 -27.32 -5.51 14.43
N ILE A 106 -27.12 -6.73 13.92
CA ILE A 106 -27.28 -7.97 14.69
C ILE A 106 -26.26 -8.03 15.83
N SER A 107 -25.00 -7.70 15.56
CA SER A 107 -23.94 -7.71 16.58
C SER A 107 -24.22 -6.73 17.71
N LEU A 108 -24.71 -5.52 17.40
CA LEU A 108 -25.10 -4.52 18.40
C LEU A 108 -26.31 -4.99 19.23
N LYS A 109 -27.27 -5.69 18.62
CA LYS A 109 -28.42 -6.27 19.33
C LYS A 109 -28.05 -7.47 20.20
N ASN A 110 -27.08 -8.26 19.77
CA ASN A 110 -26.63 -9.47 20.44
C ASN A 110 -25.61 -9.20 21.56
N ILE A 111 -25.34 -7.94 21.90
CA ILE A 111 -24.53 -7.60 23.07
C ILE A 111 -25.28 -8.07 24.32
N ASP A 112 -24.70 -9.07 24.99
CA ASP A 112 -25.18 -9.60 26.26
C ASP A 112 -24.79 -8.66 27.40
N TRP A 113 -25.63 -7.65 27.62
CA TRP A 113 -25.46 -6.65 28.66
C TRP A 113 -25.47 -7.27 30.06
N ASP A 114 -26.24 -8.33 30.27
CA ASP A 114 -26.36 -9.00 31.55
C ASP A 114 -25.06 -9.75 31.91
N LYS A 115 -24.42 -10.38 30.92
CA LYS A 115 -23.09 -10.98 31.10
C LYS A 115 -22.01 -9.94 31.37
N ILE A 116 -22.05 -8.80 30.68
CA ILE A 116 -21.10 -7.70 30.96
C ILE A 116 -21.30 -7.19 32.38
N GLN A 117 -22.55 -6.96 32.79
CA GLN A 117 -22.87 -6.49 34.14
C GLN A 117 -22.48 -7.51 35.22
N ASN A 118 -22.70 -8.81 34.98
CA ASN A 118 -22.27 -9.87 35.88
C ASN A 118 -20.74 -9.97 36.00
N ASN A 119 -20.00 -9.79 34.91
CA ASN A 119 -18.53 -9.76 34.95
C ASN A 119 -18.02 -8.54 35.74
N ILE A 120 -18.62 -7.37 35.53
CA ILE A 120 -18.34 -6.17 36.30
C ILE A 120 -18.61 -6.44 37.79
N ASP A 121 -19.79 -6.96 38.12
CA ASP A 121 -20.18 -7.25 39.50
C ASP A 121 -19.22 -8.24 40.18
N LYS A 122 -18.75 -9.26 39.47
CA LYS A 122 -17.72 -10.17 39.99
C LYS A 122 -16.41 -9.45 40.29
N SER A 123 -15.92 -8.65 39.37
CA SER A 123 -14.68 -7.87 39.55
C SER A 123 -14.80 -6.82 40.65
N LEU A 124 -16.01 -6.29 40.89
CA LEU A 124 -16.26 -5.29 41.93
C LEU A 124 -16.56 -5.90 43.29
N ASN A 125 -17.07 -7.13 43.37
CA ASN A 125 -17.24 -7.82 44.66
C ASN A 125 -15.89 -8.08 45.35
N GLU A 126 -14.79 -8.06 44.60
CA GLU A 126 -13.42 -8.12 45.12
C GLU A 126 -12.92 -6.76 45.70
N ILE A 127 -13.66 -5.66 45.47
CA ILE A 127 -13.26 -4.29 45.84
C ILE A 127 -14.47 -3.55 46.47
N ASP A 128 -14.49 -3.35 47.79
CA ASP A 128 -15.62 -2.69 48.50
C ASP A 128 -15.82 -1.21 48.08
N THR A 129 -16.50 -1.01 46.95
CA THR A 129 -16.65 0.29 46.29
C THR A 129 -18.08 0.48 45.79
N LYS A 130 -19.03 0.59 46.74
CA LYS A 130 -20.46 0.85 46.45
C LYS A 130 -20.70 2.06 45.53
N LYS A 131 -19.88 3.11 45.63
CA LYS A 131 -19.96 4.29 44.75
C LYS A 131 -19.60 3.97 43.30
N LEU A 132 -18.57 3.16 43.09
CA LEU A 132 -18.10 2.76 41.76
C LEU A 132 -19.17 1.93 41.04
N ARG A 133 -19.86 1.06 41.77
CA ARG A 133 -20.95 0.23 41.25
C ARG A 133 -22.13 1.06 40.72
N ILE A 134 -22.53 2.10 41.46
CA ILE A 134 -23.60 3.03 41.05
C ILE A 134 -23.19 3.81 39.79
N GLU A 135 -21.92 4.23 39.71
CA GLU A 135 -21.40 4.97 38.56
C GLU A 135 -21.33 4.11 37.31
N ILE A 136 -20.81 2.87 37.42
CA ILE A 136 -20.76 1.92 36.32
C ILE A 136 -22.17 1.55 35.83
N ASP A 137 -23.13 1.34 36.72
CA ASP A 137 -24.52 1.09 36.35
C ASP A 137 -25.14 2.25 35.55
N ARG A 138 -24.84 3.50 35.93
CA ARG A 138 -25.27 4.69 35.18
C ARG A 138 -24.61 4.73 33.80
N THR A 139 -23.29 4.58 33.75
CA THR A 139 -22.53 4.59 32.50
C THR A 139 -23.02 3.49 31.56
N MET A 140 -23.29 2.29 32.05
CA MET A 140 -23.80 1.17 31.25
C MET A 140 -25.20 1.45 30.70
N LYS A 141 -26.08 2.04 31.50
CA LYS A 141 -27.41 2.48 31.02
C LYS A 141 -27.30 3.56 29.95
N ASP A 142 -26.41 4.53 30.13
CA ASP A 142 -26.18 5.59 29.15
C ASP A 142 -25.57 5.05 27.85
N VAL A 143 -24.58 4.15 27.94
CA VAL A 143 -24.01 3.45 26.77
C VAL A 143 -25.09 2.67 26.04
N ARG A 144 -25.94 1.90 26.76
CA ARG A 144 -27.04 1.14 26.15
C ARG A 144 -28.07 2.05 25.47
N LYS A 145 -28.36 3.22 26.05
CA LYS A 145 -29.27 4.21 25.49
C LYS A 145 -28.68 4.88 24.25
N ASN A 146 -27.40 5.24 24.28
CA ASN A 146 -26.69 5.85 23.17
C ASN A 146 -26.53 4.87 21.99
N LEU A 147 -26.19 3.60 22.25
CA LEU A 147 -26.09 2.55 21.24
C LEU A 147 -27.44 2.24 20.56
N ASN A 148 -28.55 2.41 21.28
CA ASN A 148 -29.90 2.25 20.73
C ASN A 148 -30.52 3.55 20.21
N SER A 149 -29.80 4.68 20.32
CA SER A 149 -30.34 5.97 19.91
C SER A 149 -30.53 6.01 18.39
N ALA A 150 -31.61 6.64 17.96
CA ALA A 150 -31.88 6.85 16.54
C ALA A 150 -30.79 7.71 15.89
N GLN A 151 -30.16 8.60 16.67
CA GLN A 151 -29.09 9.47 16.22
C GLN A 151 -27.80 8.69 15.90
N LEU A 152 -27.35 7.79 16.77
CA LEU A 152 -26.18 6.96 16.49
C LEU A 152 -26.41 6.04 15.29
N LYS A 153 -27.62 5.47 15.14
CA LYS A 153 -27.96 4.67 13.95
C LYS A 153 -27.86 5.48 12.66
N LYS A 154 -28.33 6.73 12.70
CA LYS A 154 -28.27 7.63 11.55
C LYS A 154 -26.83 8.01 11.21
N GLU A 155 -26.02 8.37 12.21
CA GLU A 155 -24.60 8.66 12.04
C GLU A 155 -23.83 7.45 11.50
N LEU A 156 -24.13 6.26 12.00
CA LEU A 156 -23.52 5.01 11.53
C LEU A 156 -23.90 4.73 10.07
N ASP A 157 -25.17 4.93 9.69
CA ASP A 157 -25.63 4.77 8.30
C ASP A 157 -25.02 5.81 7.35
N GLU A 158 -24.84 7.05 7.79
CA GLU A 158 -24.16 8.09 7.02
C GLU A 158 -22.67 7.78 6.84
N ALA A 159 -21.98 7.37 7.91
CA ALA A 159 -20.60 6.92 7.86
C ALA A 159 -20.41 5.71 6.93
N ARG A 160 -21.34 4.73 6.98
CA ARG A 160 -21.35 3.56 6.08
C ARG A 160 -21.49 3.97 4.61
N LYS A 161 -22.43 4.88 4.31
CA LYS A 161 -22.63 5.37 2.93
C LYS A 161 -21.41 6.12 2.41
N LEU A 162 -20.84 7.01 3.23
CA LEU A 162 -19.64 7.77 2.87
C LEU A 162 -18.45 6.85 2.58
N ASN A 163 -18.21 5.87 3.45
CA ASN A 163 -17.09 4.94 3.30
C ASN A 163 -17.23 4.07 2.04
N ASN A 164 -18.45 3.61 1.73
CA ASN A 164 -18.71 2.83 0.51
C ASN A 164 -18.48 3.67 -0.76
N GLU A 165 -18.87 4.93 -0.74
CA GLU A 165 -18.72 5.84 -1.87
C GLU A 165 -17.26 6.28 -2.05
N GLU A 166 -16.54 6.52 -0.95
CA GLU A 166 -15.11 6.81 -0.97
C GLU A 166 -14.30 5.63 -1.49
N LEU A 167 -14.60 4.42 -1.03
CA LEU A 167 -14.00 3.19 -1.54
C LEU A 167 -14.24 3.03 -3.06
N ARG A 168 -15.45 3.31 -3.54
CA ARG A 168 -15.74 3.31 -4.99
C ARG A 168 -14.90 4.32 -5.74
N ARG A 169 -14.78 5.55 -5.23
CA ARG A 169 -13.98 6.61 -5.88
C ARG A 169 -12.50 6.26 -5.92
N GLU A 170 -11.95 5.71 -4.85
CA GLU A 170 -10.52 5.36 -4.77
C GLU A 170 -10.16 4.23 -5.74
N ILE A 171 -11.08 3.30 -5.94
CA ILE A 171 -10.94 2.24 -6.95
C ILE A 171 -11.03 2.82 -8.35
N GLU A 172 -11.96 3.75 -8.62
CA GLU A 172 -12.07 4.39 -9.93
C GLU A 172 -10.80 5.21 -10.27
N ARG A 173 -10.23 5.89 -9.26
CA ARG A 173 -8.92 6.54 -9.40
C ARG A 173 -7.82 5.53 -9.70
N SER A 174 -7.77 4.43 -8.95
CA SER A 174 -6.79 3.37 -9.18
C SER A 174 -6.88 2.78 -10.58
N LYS A 175 -8.08 2.58 -11.13
CA LYS A 175 -8.29 2.16 -12.53
C LYS A 175 -7.70 3.18 -13.51
N LYS A 176 -7.97 4.46 -13.30
CA LYS A 176 -7.45 5.55 -14.14
C LYS A 176 -5.93 5.66 -14.06
N ASP A 177 -5.34 5.45 -12.89
CA ASP A 177 -3.90 5.49 -12.70
C ASP A 177 -3.20 4.28 -13.34
N ILE A 178 -3.83 3.10 -13.29
CA ILE A 178 -3.39 1.92 -14.05
C ILE A 178 -3.41 2.21 -15.55
N GLU A 179 -4.46 2.84 -16.06
CA GLU A 179 -4.58 3.20 -17.48
C GLU A 179 -3.52 4.21 -17.91
N LYS A 180 -3.28 5.25 -17.11
CA LYS A 180 -2.18 6.21 -17.35
C LYS A 180 -0.81 5.54 -17.31
N ALA A 181 -0.55 4.67 -16.32
CA ALA A 181 0.70 3.94 -16.24
C ALA A 181 0.93 3.06 -17.48
N LYS A 182 -0.13 2.43 -18.00
CA LYS A 182 -0.07 1.68 -19.26
C LYS A 182 0.29 2.58 -20.45
N GLU A 183 -0.31 3.76 -20.55
CA GLU A 183 0.02 4.72 -21.60
C GLU A 183 1.46 5.25 -21.51
N GLU A 184 1.92 5.58 -20.31
CA GLU A 184 3.29 6.04 -20.04
C GLU A 184 4.32 4.97 -20.39
N ILE A 185 4.04 3.71 -20.05
CA ILE A 185 4.90 2.57 -20.41
C ILE A 185 5.01 2.43 -21.94
N GLU A 186 3.90 2.54 -22.68
CA GLU A 186 3.96 2.48 -24.16
C GLU A 186 4.68 3.69 -24.77
N LYS A 187 4.47 4.90 -24.23
CA LYS A 187 5.21 6.11 -24.68
C LYS A 187 6.71 5.97 -24.42
N SER A 188 7.09 5.57 -23.21
CA SER A 188 8.49 5.36 -22.81
C SER A 188 9.18 4.30 -23.68
N LYS A 189 8.46 3.23 -24.03
CA LYS A 189 8.94 2.22 -24.97
C LYS A 189 9.18 2.76 -26.38
N ILE A 190 8.30 3.62 -26.90
CA ILE A 190 8.47 4.25 -28.22
C ILE A 190 9.69 5.19 -28.20
N GLU A 191 9.83 5.99 -27.15
CA GLU A 191 10.93 6.93 -26.99
C GLU A 191 12.27 6.21 -26.85
N MET A 192 12.36 5.19 -25.99
CA MET A 192 13.56 4.36 -25.85
C MET A 192 13.95 3.68 -27.18
N LYS A 193 12.99 3.17 -27.97
CA LYS A 193 13.29 2.64 -29.31
C LYS A 193 13.88 3.70 -30.22
N LYS A 194 13.34 4.92 -30.20
CA LYS A 194 13.82 6.03 -31.03
C LYS A 194 15.24 6.46 -30.64
N GLU A 195 15.52 6.55 -29.34
CA GLU A 195 16.87 6.87 -28.84
C GLU A 195 17.88 5.75 -29.14
N LEU A 196 17.46 4.49 -29.07
CA LEU A 196 18.31 3.35 -29.42
C LEU A 196 18.65 3.33 -30.91
N GLU A 197 17.70 3.67 -31.79
CA GLU A 197 17.93 3.84 -33.22
C GLU A 197 18.87 5.02 -33.54
N LYS A 198 18.71 6.17 -32.86
CA LYS A 198 19.64 7.29 -32.99
C LYS A 198 21.05 6.92 -32.55
N ALA A 199 21.20 6.29 -31.39
CA ALA A 199 22.49 5.85 -30.88
C ALA A 199 23.17 4.85 -31.83
N LYS A 200 22.40 3.94 -32.46
CA LYS A 200 22.88 3.05 -33.53
C LYS A 200 23.34 3.80 -34.78
N ALA A 201 22.64 4.87 -35.16
CA ALA A 201 23.01 5.69 -36.32
C ALA A 201 24.28 6.50 -36.06
N GLU A 202 24.39 7.12 -34.89
CA GLU A 202 25.57 7.90 -34.47
C GLU A 202 26.82 7.02 -34.36
N ALA A 203 26.72 5.84 -33.72
CA ALA A 203 27.82 4.88 -33.62
C ALA A 203 28.31 4.36 -34.98
N LYS A 204 27.41 4.25 -35.97
CA LYS A 204 27.78 3.89 -37.36
C LYS A 204 28.40 5.04 -38.15
N SER A 205 28.15 6.29 -37.77
CA SER A 205 28.72 7.48 -38.42
C SER A 205 30.06 7.94 -37.83
N SER A 206 30.38 7.51 -36.60
CA SER A 206 31.63 7.79 -35.91
C SER A 206 32.72 6.71 -36.10
N THR A 207 32.47 5.71 -36.95
CA THR A 207 33.45 4.71 -37.43
C THR A 207 33.80 4.97 -38.89
#